data_AF-A0A2W7RQP8-F1
#
_entry.id   AF-A0A2W7RQP8-F1
#
_cell.length_a   1.000
_cell.length_b   1.000
_cell.length_c   1.000
_cell.angle_alpha   90.00
_cell.angle_beta   90.00
_cell.angle_gamma   90.00
#
_symmetry.space_group_name_H-M   'P 1'
#
loop_
_entity.id
_entity.type
_entity.pdbx_description
1 polymer ?
#
loop_
_entity_poly.entity_id
_entity_poly.type
_entity_poly.pdbx_seq_one_letter_code
_entity_poly.pdbx_strand_id
1 'polypeptide(L)'
;MLIALDSFGFRISPRKGLTGKCQICGNPVKAYCGNIIIHHWKHVAELNCDPWKEHESEWHRSWKNEFPKDWQEVIMNKGNNKHIADVKTKNGLVLELQNSSISSSTIEEREDFYGNIIWLINAKPFQDNFMHFSIVKSKLLELERSKYSSLSYYQKEDSKIIKDLKEKIEDCKSDYTNLSYEVPSLERLRTEIIELNSNIEKTLISYLTQKYLFSRILNEFSCKEKEAILSIRSQKELINTEIQECKKTLQKIESFPGSEVPGFEHYKIIPHTAVSSSSFSKCRLVEKETKDSLFPFTLPFHSKEEFEQISSNKNYILIIDLNEVLENIHQTINSLSLELKQLEKAENNNLRYMEVQLTDFLEVELKKCLSKLKIRKDKIKQVNQSIDSLQNEIKWQKENEEDERELEITQQEEMHELEKNEIMTRFKGQFYYQWKHRRQSWNYAKARIFVDFKSHISELVSDTTLRKLSKTDFVHLIKNWK
;
A
#
# COMPACT_ATOMS: atom_id res chain seq x y z
N MET A 1 -17.31 -64.23 -57.25
CA MET A 1 -15.95 -64.48 -57.76
C MET A 1 -15.80 -63.64 -58.98
N LEU A 2 -14.74 -62.85 -58.99
CA LEU A 2 -14.31 -62.05 -60.14
C LEU A 2 -13.38 -62.87 -61.03
N ILE A 3 -12.84 -63.99 -60.55
CA ILE A 3 -11.87 -64.81 -61.26
C ILE A 3 -12.34 -66.28 -61.30
N ALA A 4 -12.23 -66.90 -62.47
CA ALA A 4 -12.36 -68.34 -62.68
C ALA A 4 -11.11 -68.86 -63.41
N LEU A 5 -10.98 -70.19 -63.53
CA LEU A 5 -9.93 -70.81 -64.33
C LEU A 5 -10.50 -71.23 -65.69
N ASP A 6 -9.74 -71.01 -66.76
CA ASP A 6 -10.07 -71.57 -68.08
C ASP A 6 -9.71 -73.07 -68.16
N SER A 7 -9.85 -73.66 -69.35
CA SER A 7 -9.51 -75.07 -69.60
C SER A 7 -8.02 -75.39 -69.37
N PHE A 8 -7.14 -74.39 -69.44
CA PHE A 8 -5.70 -74.51 -69.27
C PHE A 8 -5.23 -74.14 -67.86
N GLY A 9 -6.14 -73.72 -66.97
CA GLY A 9 -5.81 -73.31 -65.62
C GLY A 9 -5.41 -71.84 -65.49
N PHE A 10 -5.56 -71.02 -66.53
CA PHE A 10 -5.29 -69.59 -66.47
C PHE A 10 -6.47 -68.82 -65.87
N ARG A 11 -6.14 -67.74 -65.15
CA ARG A 11 -7.11 -66.87 -64.47
C ARG A 11 -7.84 -66.00 -65.48
N ILE A 12 -9.16 -66.12 -65.55
CA ILE A 12 -10.01 -65.39 -66.51
C ILE A 12 -11.09 -64.55 -65.80
N SER A 13 -11.34 -63.37 -66.35
CA SER A 13 -12.44 -62.48 -65.92
C SER A 13 -13.76 -62.85 -66.61
N PRO A 14 -14.92 -62.59 -65.98
CA PRO A 14 -16.23 -62.92 -66.54
C PRO A 14 -16.52 -62.07 -67.78
N ARG A 15 -16.82 -62.74 -68.90
CA ARG A 15 -17.32 -62.14 -70.14
C ARG A 15 -18.59 -62.88 -70.56
N LYS A 16 -19.55 -62.14 -71.12
CA LYS A 16 -20.86 -62.67 -71.51
C LYS A 16 -20.69 -63.94 -72.35
N GLY A 17 -21.32 -65.03 -71.90
CA GLY A 17 -21.31 -66.34 -72.58
C GLY A 17 -20.17 -67.28 -72.21
N LEU A 18 -19.20 -66.85 -71.39
CA LEU A 18 -18.11 -67.73 -70.97
C LEU A 18 -18.53 -68.71 -69.87
N THR A 19 -17.89 -69.88 -69.90
CA THR A 19 -17.85 -70.85 -68.80
C THR A 19 -16.40 -71.01 -68.34
N GLY A 20 -16.21 -71.37 -67.08
CA GLY A 20 -14.90 -71.62 -66.50
C GLY A 20 -15.00 -72.64 -65.37
N LYS A 21 -13.89 -72.92 -64.70
CA LYS A 21 -13.82 -73.77 -63.51
C LYS A 21 -13.62 -72.92 -62.27
N CYS A 22 -14.32 -73.27 -61.19
CA CYS A 22 -14.12 -72.66 -59.89
C CYS A 22 -12.70 -72.93 -59.40
N GLN A 23 -12.04 -71.88 -58.92
CA GLN A 23 -10.69 -71.93 -58.37
C GLN A 23 -10.55 -72.88 -57.17
N ILE A 24 -11.59 -73.06 -56.36
CA ILE A 24 -11.54 -73.87 -55.13
C ILE A 24 -11.89 -75.33 -55.40
N CYS A 25 -13.07 -75.57 -55.96
CA CYS A 25 -13.64 -76.92 -56.08
C CYS A 25 -13.53 -77.52 -57.48
N GLY A 26 -13.06 -76.76 -58.48
CA GLY A 26 -12.94 -77.20 -59.87
C GLY A 26 -14.26 -77.34 -60.63
N ASN A 27 -15.41 -77.18 -59.97
CA ASN A 27 -16.74 -77.29 -60.57
C ASN A 27 -17.02 -76.17 -61.59
N PRO A 28 -17.87 -76.42 -62.60
CA PRO A 28 -18.17 -75.44 -63.64
C PRO A 28 -18.88 -74.20 -63.09
N VAL A 29 -18.43 -73.04 -63.55
CA VAL A 29 -19.00 -71.72 -63.27
C VAL A 29 -19.37 -71.02 -64.57
N LYS A 30 -20.42 -70.21 -64.53
CA LYS A 30 -20.92 -69.42 -65.67
C LYS A 30 -20.72 -67.94 -65.40
N ALA A 31 -20.32 -67.20 -66.43
CA ALA A 31 -20.21 -65.74 -66.36
C ALA A 31 -21.60 -65.09 -66.42
N TYR A 32 -21.92 -64.31 -65.40
CA TYR A 32 -23.08 -63.43 -65.35
C TYR A 32 -22.60 -62.02 -65.64
N CYS A 33 -23.10 -61.42 -66.71
CA CYS A 33 -22.67 -60.10 -67.18
C CYS A 33 -23.89 -59.30 -67.65
N GLY A 34 -23.99 -58.03 -67.28
CA GLY A 34 -25.09 -57.17 -67.67
C GLY A 34 -24.93 -55.74 -67.17
N ASN A 35 -25.78 -54.84 -67.66
CA ASN A 35 -25.71 -53.41 -67.32
C ASN A 35 -26.18 -53.10 -65.88
N ILE A 36 -26.97 -54.01 -65.29
CA ILE A 36 -27.51 -53.88 -63.92
C ILE A 36 -26.72 -54.76 -62.93
N ILE A 37 -26.13 -55.86 -63.41
CA ILE A 37 -25.45 -56.86 -62.56
C ILE A 37 -23.93 -56.77 -62.73
N ILE A 38 -23.22 -56.78 -61.61
CA ILE A 38 -21.76 -56.81 -61.61
C ILE A 38 -21.29 -58.07 -62.34
N HIS A 39 -20.33 -57.94 -63.25
CA HIS A 39 -19.81 -59.09 -63.97
C HIS A 39 -19.11 -60.03 -62.97
N HIS A 40 -19.64 -61.25 -62.79
CA HIS A 40 -19.13 -62.22 -61.83
C HIS A 40 -19.32 -63.65 -62.34
N TRP A 41 -18.59 -64.59 -61.72
CA TRP A 41 -18.76 -66.02 -61.91
C TRP A 41 -19.66 -66.61 -60.82
N LYS A 42 -20.66 -67.38 -61.22
CA LYS A 42 -21.54 -68.16 -60.34
C LYS A 42 -21.45 -69.64 -60.70
N HIS A 43 -21.47 -70.53 -59.72
CA HIS A 43 -21.56 -71.97 -59.98
C HIS A 43 -22.83 -72.30 -60.75
N VAL A 44 -22.72 -73.25 -61.68
CA VAL A 44 -23.88 -73.72 -62.46
C VAL A 44 -24.88 -74.44 -61.56
N ALA A 45 -24.39 -75.20 -60.57
CA ALA A 45 -25.20 -75.75 -59.48
C ALA A 45 -25.07 -74.86 -58.22
N GLU A 46 -26.10 -74.80 -57.37
CA GLU A 46 -26.02 -74.07 -56.09
C GLU A 46 -25.06 -74.80 -55.13
N LEU A 47 -23.78 -74.42 -55.22
CA LEU A 47 -22.69 -74.96 -54.43
C LEU A 47 -22.05 -73.85 -53.62
N ASN A 48 -22.07 -73.98 -52.29
CA ASN A 48 -21.31 -73.14 -51.39
C ASN A 48 -19.92 -73.76 -51.16
N CYS A 49 -19.04 -73.63 -52.14
CA CYS A 49 -17.71 -74.24 -52.07
C CYS A 49 -16.71 -73.49 -51.18
N ASP A 50 -17.07 -72.30 -50.67
CA ASP A 50 -16.29 -71.53 -49.72
C ASP A 50 -17.23 -70.88 -48.71
N PRO A 51 -17.30 -71.40 -47.46
CA PRO A 51 -18.21 -70.88 -46.46
C PRO A 51 -17.91 -69.44 -46.05
N TRP A 52 -16.72 -68.91 -46.37
CA TRP A 52 -16.32 -67.54 -46.02
C TRP A 52 -16.61 -66.52 -47.10
N LYS A 53 -17.05 -66.96 -48.26
CA LYS A 53 -17.25 -66.09 -49.40
C LYS A 53 -18.55 -65.29 -49.30
N GLU A 54 -18.41 -63.97 -49.19
CA GLU A 54 -19.56 -63.05 -49.24
C GLU A 54 -20.08 -62.84 -50.67
N HIS A 55 -21.27 -62.24 -50.77
CA HIS A 55 -21.80 -61.75 -52.03
C HIS A 55 -20.96 -60.57 -52.52
N GLU A 56 -20.43 -60.68 -53.74
CA GLU A 56 -19.61 -59.65 -54.36
C GLU A 56 -20.43 -58.37 -54.57
N SER A 57 -20.04 -57.27 -53.91
CA SER A 57 -20.67 -55.96 -54.05
C SER A 57 -19.80 -55.02 -54.88
N GLU A 58 -20.36 -53.89 -55.32
CA GLU A 58 -19.59 -52.87 -56.06
C GLU A 58 -18.41 -52.35 -55.22
N TRP A 59 -18.61 -52.25 -53.90
CA TRP A 59 -17.59 -51.86 -52.94
C TRP A 59 -16.41 -52.85 -52.91
N HIS A 60 -16.69 -54.15 -52.81
CA HIS A 60 -15.65 -55.20 -52.85
C HIS A 60 -14.85 -55.13 -54.16
N ARG A 61 -15.54 -55.07 -55.29
CA ARG A 61 -14.90 -55.01 -56.62
C ARG A 61 -14.05 -53.76 -56.77
N SER A 62 -14.53 -52.61 -56.32
CA SER A 62 -13.79 -51.35 -56.37
C SER A 62 -12.47 -51.47 -55.61
N TRP A 63 -12.51 -52.01 -54.38
CA TRP A 63 -11.31 -52.23 -53.57
C TRP A 63 -10.35 -53.25 -54.15
N LYS A 64 -10.83 -54.40 -54.64
CA LYS A 64 -9.98 -55.41 -55.31
C LYS A 64 -9.24 -54.81 -56.50
N ASN A 65 -9.89 -53.96 -57.29
CA ASN A 65 -9.27 -53.34 -58.48
C ASN A 65 -8.18 -52.31 -58.18
N GLU A 66 -8.02 -51.86 -56.94
CA GLU A 66 -6.88 -50.99 -56.54
C GLU A 66 -5.53 -51.74 -56.50
N PHE A 67 -5.59 -53.09 -56.58
CA PHE A 67 -4.43 -53.98 -56.48
C PHE A 67 -4.18 -54.74 -57.79
N PRO A 68 -2.94 -55.20 -58.06
CA PRO A 68 -2.61 -56.00 -59.24
C PRO A 68 -3.47 -57.26 -59.37
N LYS A 69 -3.75 -57.71 -60.60
CA LYS A 69 -4.62 -58.87 -60.85
C LYS A 69 -4.14 -60.16 -60.17
N ASP A 70 -2.84 -60.36 -60.06
CA ASP A 70 -2.26 -61.53 -59.42
C ASP A 70 -2.46 -61.57 -57.89
N TRP A 71 -2.84 -60.44 -57.28
CA TRP A 71 -3.08 -60.33 -55.85
C TRP A 71 -4.56 -60.50 -55.48
N GLN A 72 -5.48 -60.28 -56.42
CA GLN A 72 -6.91 -60.37 -56.19
C GLN A 72 -7.34 -61.83 -56.10
N GLU A 73 -8.25 -62.20 -55.19
CA GLU A 73 -8.87 -63.54 -55.07
C GLU A 73 -7.86 -64.72 -55.10
N VAL A 74 -6.88 -64.73 -54.19
CA VAL A 74 -5.81 -65.73 -54.14
C VAL A 74 -6.21 -66.91 -53.24
N ILE A 75 -6.08 -68.14 -53.74
CA ILE A 75 -6.38 -69.35 -52.97
C ILE A 75 -5.31 -69.58 -51.91
N MET A 76 -5.75 -69.80 -50.68
CA MET A 76 -4.93 -70.18 -49.55
C MET A 76 -5.33 -71.59 -49.08
N ASN A 77 -4.33 -72.44 -48.85
CA ASN A 77 -4.53 -73.81 -48.38
C ASN A 77 -3.83 -73.99 -47.04
N LYS A 78 -4.55 -74.46 -46.02
CA LYS A 78 -3.98 -74.85 -44.72
C LYS A 78 -4.56 -76.20 -44.32
N GLY A 79 -3.74 -77.25 -44.42
CA GLY A 79 -4.20 -78.63 -44.26
C GLY A 79 -5.27 -78.98 -45.29
N ASN A 80 -6.46 -79.38 -44.82
CA ASN A 80 -7.60 -79.74 -45.67
C ASN A 80 -8.53 -78.57 -46.00
N ASN A 81 -8.30 -77.38 -45.44
CA ASN A 81 -9.15 -76.21 -45.64
C ASN A 81 -8.59 -75.31 -46.76
N LYS A 82 -9.46 -74.92 -47.70
CA LYS A 82 -9.15 -74.01 -48.81
C LYS A 82 -10.09 -72.82 -48.78
N HIS A 83 -9.53 -71.61 -48.73
CA HIS A 83 -10.30 -70.36 -48.75
C HIS A 83 -9.69 -69.36 -49.71
N ILE A 84 -10.50 -68.46 -50.26
CA ILE A 84 -10.02 -67.37 -51.11
C ILE A 84 -9.80 -66.12 -50.26
N ALA A 85 -8.57 -65.61 -50.30
CA ALA A 85 -8.24 -64.28 -49.79
C ALA A 85 -8.68 -63.20 -50.79
N ASP A 86 -9.34 -62.14 -50.34
CA ASP A 86 -9.80 -61.06 -51.23
C ASP A 86 -8.64 -60.38 -51.95
N VAL A 87 -7.58 -60.04 -51.19
CA VAL A 87 -6.31 -59.53 -51.70
C VAL A 87 -5.16 -60.16 -50.92
N LYS A 88 -4.15 -60.69 -51.60
CA LYS A 88 -2.90 -61.18 -50.98
C LYS A 88 -1.67 -60.52 -51.63
N THR A 89 -0.85 -59.86 -50.81
CA THR A 89 0.37 -59.19 -51.29
C THR A 89 1.53 -60.17 -51.49
N LYS A 90 2.58 -59.74 -52.21
CA LYS A 90 3.81 -60.54 -52.38
C LYS A 90 4.50 -60.87 -51.04
N ASN A 91 4.34 -60.00 -50.04
CA ASN A 91 4.93 -60.17 -48.71
C ASN A 91 4.06 -61.04 -47.78
N GLY A 92 2.97 -61.63 -48.30
CA GLY A 92 2.13 -62.56 -47.55
C GLY A 92 1.04 -61.91 -46.69
N LEU A 93 0.88 -60.59 -46.72
CA LEU A 93 -0.26 -59.91 -46.10
C LEU A 93 -1.55 -60.29 -46.86
N VAL A 94 -2.58 -60.66 -46.11
CA VAL A 94 -3.95 -60.83 -46.58
C VAL A 94 -4.79 -59.62 -46.17
N LEU A 95 -5.45 -58.98 -47.12
CA LEU A 95 -6.47 -57.96 -46.87
C LEU A 95 -7.84 -58.57 -47.15
N GLU A 96 -8.63 -58.74 -46.10
CA GLU A 96 -10.02 -59.21 -46.19
C GLU A 96 -10.99 -58.02 -46.19
N LEU A 97 -11.95 -58.05 -47.11
CA LEU A 97 -12.96 -57.03 -47.27
C LEU A 97 -14.26 -57.52 -46.62
N GLN A 98 -14.78 -56.76 -45.66
CA GLN A 98 -15.96 -57.16 -44.90
C GLN A 98 -17.10 -56.15 -45.06
N ASN A 99 -18.16 -56.56 -45.76
CA ASN A 99 -19.33 -55.71 -46.00
C ASN A 99 -20.51 -56.06 -45.09
N SER A 100 -20.64 -57.33 -44.71
CA SER A 100 -21.80 -57.84 -43.95
C SER A 100 -21.46 -58.06 -42.47
N SER A 101 -22.43 -58.49 -41.65
CA SER A 101 -22.16 -58.93 -40.27
C SER A 101 -21.40 -60.25 -40.24
N ILE A 102 -20.38 -60.34 -39.39
CA ILE A 102 -19.57 -61.52 -39.13
C ILE A 102 -19.61 -61.85 -37.63
N SER A 103 -19.65 -63.13 -37.26
CA SER A 103 -19.58 -63.58 -35.87
C SER A 103 -18.13 -63.51 -35.35
N SER A 104 -17.96 -63.47 -34.03
CA SER A 104 -16.64 -63.53 -33.40
C SER A 104 -15.88 -64.81 -33.75
N SER A 105 -16.57 -65.96 -33.75
CA SER A 105 -15.97 -67.25 -34.12
C SER A 105 -15.36 -67.24 -35.52
N THR A 106 -16.06 -66.66 -36.51
CA THR A 106 -15.55 -66.59 -37.89
C THR A 106 -14.39 -65.61 -38.03
N ILE A 107 -14.34 -64.54 -37.22
CA ILE A 107 -13.17 -63.65 -37.18
C ILE A 107 -11.94 -64.44 -36.68
N GLU A 108 -12.06 -65.11 -35.53
CA GLU A 108 -10.95 -65.88 -34.94
C GLU A 108 -10.47 -66.99 -35.87
N GLU A 109 -11.40 -67.76 -36.47
CA GLU A 109 -11.08 -68.81 -37.43
C GLU A 109 -10.31 -68.27 -38.65
N ARG A 110 -10.72 -67.10 -39.19
CA ARG A 110 -10.06 -66.48 -40.34
C ARG A 110 -8.69 -65.93 -39.98
N GLU A 111 -8.55 -65.31 -38.82
CA GLU A 111 -7.26 -64.80 -38.35
C GLU A 111 -6.27 -65.94 -38.08
N ASP A 112 -6.71 -67.03 -37.45
CA ASP A 112 -5.89 -68.21 -37.24
C ASP A 112 -5.53 -68.91 -38.57
N PHE A 113 -6.43 -68.90 -39.55
CA PHE A 113 -6.17 -69.49 -40.86
C PHE A 113 -5.17 -68.68 -41.68
N TYR A 114 -5.40 -67.39 -41.88
CA TYR A 114 -4.57 -66.53 -42.73
C TYR A 114 -3.29 -66.06 -42.04
N GLY A 115 -3.30 -65.90 -40.71
CA GLY A 115 -2.17 -65.43 -39.91
C GLY A 115 -1.91 -63.93 -40.09
N ASN A 116 -1.23 -63.54 -41.18
CA ASN A 116 -0.91 -62.13 -41.46
C ASN A 116 -2.06 -61.46 -42.23
N ILE A 117 -3.15 -61.17 -41.52
CA ILE A 117 -4.37 -60.58 -42.07
C ILE A 117 -4.59 -59.16 -41.55
N ILE A 118 -5.26 -58.34 -42.36
CA ILE A 118 -5.93 -57.12 -41.93
C ILE A 118 -7.36 -57.06 -42.48
N TRP A 119 -8.21 -56.33 -41.78
CA TRP A 119 -9.61 -56.16 -42.15
C TRP A 119 -9.85 -54.76 -42.73
N LEU A 120 -10.59 -54.68 -43.83
CA LEU A 120 -11.23 -53.44 -44.26
C LEU A 120 -12.74 -53.63 -44.21
N ILE A 121 -13.42 -52.82 -43.41
CA ILE A 121 -14.85 -52.92 -43.15
C ILE A 121 -15.58 -51.80 -43.87
N ASN A 122 -16.68 -52.11 -44.55
CA ASN A 122 -17.54 -51.08 -45.13
C ASN A 122 -18.32 -50.33 -44.05
N ALA A 123 -18.07 -49.03 -43.87
CA ALA A 123 -18.75 -48.21 -42.88
C ALA A 123 -20.16 -47.77 -43.29
N LYS A 124 -20.51 -47.85 -44.58
CA LYS A 124 -21.79 -47.36 -45.12
C LYS A 124 -23.03 -47.75 -44.28
N PRO A 125 -23.15 -48.99 -43.75
CA PRO A 125 -24.31 -49.38 -42.95
C PRO A 125 -24.41 -48.74 -41.56
N PHE A 126 -23.32 -48.17 -41.02
CA PHE A 126 -23.24 -47.68 -39.64
C PHE A 126 -22.55 -46.32 -39.49
N GLN A 127 -22.21 -45.64 -40.59
CA GLN A 127 -21.49 -44.37 -40.58
C GLN A 127 -22.19 -43.30 -39.70
N ASP A 128 -23.52 -43.30 -39.65
CA ASP A 128 -24.31 -42.33 -38.87
C ASP A 128 -24.24 -42.59 -37.36
N ASN A 129 -23.83 -43.81 -36.96
CA ASN A 129 -23.60 -44.19 -35.57
C ASN A 129 -22.15 -43.93 -35.12
N PHE A 130 -21.33 -43.31 -35.98
CA PHE A 130 -19.91 -43.13 -35.76
C PHE A 130 -19.56 -41.65 -35.65
N MET A 131 -19.16 -41.24 -34.45
CA MET A 131 -18.69 -39.88 -34.18
C MET A 131 -17.19 -39.89 -33.96
N HIS A 132 -16.50 -38.83 -34.39
CA HIS A 132 -15.09 -38.65 -34.09
C HIS A 132 -14.75 -37.18 -33.92
N PHE A 133 -13.71 -36.91 -33.13
CA PHE A 133 -13.20 -35.57 -32.89
C PHE A 133 -11.68 -35.58 -32.83
N SER A 134 -11.06 -34.51 -33.32
CA SER A 134 -9.61 -34.41 -33.42
C SER A 134 -8.98 -34.38 -32.04
N ILE A 135 -8.02 -35.27 -31.79
CA ILE A 135 -7.25 -35.27 -30.53
C ILE A 135 -6.47 -33.96 -30.42
N VAL A 136 -5.86 -33.51 -31.52
CA VAL A 136 -5.17 -32.21 -31.60
C VAL A 136 -6.08 -31.09 -31.13
N LYS A 137 -7.31 -30.99 -31.68
CA LYS A 137 -8.24 -29.93 -31.30
C LYS A 137 -8.59 -29.98 -29.81
N SER A 138 -8.84 -31.18 -29.27
CA SER A 138 -9.12 -31.36 -27.84
C SER A 138 -7.94 -30.92 -26.97
N LYS A 139 -6.74 -31.38 -27.31
CA LYS A 139 -5.52 -31.09 -26.55
C LYS A 139 -5.11 -29.62 -26.62
N LEU A 140 -5.29 -28.97 -27.76
CA LEU A 140 -5.08 -27.53 -27.89
C LEU A 140 -6.06 -26.74 -27.03
N LEU A 141 -7.34 -27.13 -26.97
CA LEU A 141 -8.32 -26.48 -26.09
C LEU A 141 -7.98 -26.67 -24.60
N GLU A 142 -7.49 -27.85 -24.21
CA GLU A 142 -7.00 -28.11 -22.85
C GLU A 142 -5.80 -27.21 -22.52
N LEU A 143 -4.85 -27.10 -23.45
CA LEU A 143 -3.65 -26.26 -23.31
C LEU A 143 -4.02 -24.78 -23.19
N GLU A 144 -4.90 -24.27 -24.06
CA GLU A 144 -5.38 -22.88 -24.01
C GLU A 144 -6.03 -22.56 -22.66
N ARG A 145 -6.90 -23.45 -22.15
CA ARG A 145 -7.52 -23.27 -20.82
C ARG A 145 -6.49 -23.21 -19.71
N SER A 146 -5.46 -24.06 -19.77
CA SER A 146 -4.35 -24.03 -18.81
C SER A 146 -3.56 -22.72 -18.89
N LYS A 147 -3.31 -22.18 -20.09
CA LYS A 147 -2.69 -20.86 -20.28
C LYS A 147 -3.51 -19.74 -19.61
N TYR A 148 -4.81 -19.68 -19.87
CA TYR A 148 -5.68 -18.66 -19.27
C TYR A 148 -5.73 -18.74 -17.74
N SER A 149 -5.81 -19.96 -17.18
CA SER A 149 -5.78 -20.17 -15.73
C SER A 149 -4.47 -19.68 -15.12
N SER A 150 -3.34 -19.99 -15.74
CA SER A 150 -2.01 -19.60 -15.26
C SER A 150 -1.81 -18.08 -15.30
N LEU A 151 -2.23 -17.43 -16.39
CA LEU A 151 -2.16 -15.97 -16.53
C LEU A 151 -3.09 -15.23 -15.54
N SER A 152 -4.23 -15.81 -15.18
CA SER A 152 -5.18 -15.20 -14.23
C SER A 152 -4.68 -15.10 -12.79
N TYR A 153 -3.67 -15.90 -12.42
CA TYR A 153 -3.10 -15.95 -11.07
C TYR A 153 -2.07 -14.84 -10.79
N TYR A 154 -1.58 -14.15 -11.82
CA TYR A 154 -0.62 -13.05 -11.72
C TYR A 154 -1.28 -11.71 -11.34
N GLN A 155 -1.99 -11.67 -10.21
CA GLN A 155 -2.53 -10.41 -9.71
C GLN A 155 -1.44 -9.50 -9.13
N LYS A 156 -1.62 -8.19 -9.35
CA LYS A 156 -0.74 -7.08 -8.94
C LYS A 156 -0.80 -6.80 -7.43
N GLU A 157 -0.65 -7.81 -6.58
CA GLU A 157 -0.47 -7.53 -5.16
C GLU A 157 0.97 -7.11 -4.88
N ASP A 158 1.14 -6.11 -4.02
CA ASP A 158 2.47 -5.73 -3.53
C ASP A 158 3.11 -6.93 -2.82
N SER A 159 4.38 -7.19 -3.14
CA SER A 159 5.17 -8.19 -2.44
C SER A 159 5.28 -7.87 -0.95
N LYS A 160 5.63 -8.89 -0.16
CA LYS A 160 5.89 -8.70 1.27
C LYS A 160 6.95 -7.62 1.51
N ILE A 161 8.00 -7.59 0.69
CA ILE A 161 9.08 -6.59 0.77
C ILE A 161 8.53 -5.17 0.58
N ILE A 162 7.71 -4.94 -0.45
CA ILE A 162 7.09 -3.63 -0.69
C ILE A 162 6.16 -3.24 0.45
N LYS A 163 5.38 -4.19 1.00
CA LYS A 163 4.52 -3.95 2.17
C LYS A 163 5.33 -3.52 3.40
N ASP A 164 6.41 -4.25 3.71
CA ASP A 164 7.30 -3.94 4.84
C ASP A 164 7.99 -2.57 4.67
N LEU A 165 8.41 -2.21 3.45
CA LEU A 165 8.98 -0.89 3.16
C LEU A 165 7.96 0.24 3.33
N LYS A 166 6.70 0.02 2.93
CA LYS A 166 5.62 1.00 3.14
C LYS A 166 5.33 1.23 4.62
N GLU A 167 5.37 0.17 5.43
CA GLU A 167 5.20 0.27 6.88
C GLU A 167 6.30 1.14 7.51
N LYS A 168 7.57 0.92 7.13
CA LYS A 168 8.70 1.76 7.57
C LYS A 168 8.55 3.24 7.19
N ILE A 169 8.00 3.53 6.01
CA ILE A 169 7.69 4.91 5.61
C ILE A 169 6.63 5.51 6.52
N GLU A 170 5.62 4.74 6.90
CA GLU A 170 4.55 5.20 7.78
C GLU A 170 5.07 5.52 9.20
N ASP A 171 5.98 4.70 9.72
CA ASP A 171 6.70 5.00 10.97
C ASP A 171 7.48 6.32 10.87
N CYS A 172 8.22 6.51 9.76
CA CYS A 172 8.96 7.76 9.52
C CYS A 172 8.02 8.98 9.44
N LYS A 173 6.84 8.85 8.81
CA LYS A 173 5.85 9.93 8.74
C LYS A 173 5.23 10.25 10.10
N SER A 174 5.03 9.24 10.95
CA SER A 174 4.59 9.45 12.34
C SER A 174 5.63 10.27 13.11
N ASP A 175 6.90 9.91 12.99
CA ASP A 175 8.01 10.67 13.56
C ASP A 175 8.08 12.12 13.03
N TYR A 176 7.91 12.30 11.72
CA TYR A 176 7.85 13.63 11.10
C TYR A 176 6.69 14.46 11.67
N THR A 177 5.52 13.85 11.84
CA THR A 177 4.31 14.52 12.35
C THR A 177 4.55 15.05 13.76
N ASN A 178 5.13 14.25 14.65
CA ASN A 178 5.49 14.69 16.00
C ASN A 178 6.46 15.89 15.97
N LEU A 179 7.52 15.80 15.15
CA LEU A 179 8.50 16.88 15.00
C LEU A 179 7.88 18.16 14.40
N SER A 180 6.91 18.01 13.50
CA SER A 180 6.18 19.10 12.85
C SER A 180 5.39 19.95 13.85
N TYR A 181 4.93 19.38 14.97
CA TYR A 181 4.29 20.14 16.05
C TYR A 181 5.31 20.77 17.02
N GLU A 182 6.39 20.05 17.33
CA GLU A 182 7.41 20.51 18.29
C GLU A 182 8.19 21.73 17.78
N VAL A 183 8.62 21.73 16.52
CA VAL A 183 9.46 22.81 15.96
C VAL A 183 8.74 24.17 16.02
N PRO A 184 7.49 24.32 15.53
CA PRO A 184 6.75 25.58 15.67
C PRO A 184 6.49 25.99 17.12
N SER A 185 6.34 25.03 18.04
CA SER A 185 6.21 25.34 19.46
C SER A 185 7.51 25.94 20.02
N LEU A 186 8.66 25.38 19.67
CA LEU A 186 9.97 25.90 20.08
C LEU A 186 10.31 27.23 19.38
N GLU A 187 9.90 27.42 18.13
CA GLU A 187 10.04 28.71 17.42
C GLU A 187 9.23 29.82 18.10
N ARG A 188 8.01 29.53 18.55
CA ARG A 188 7.21 30.46 19.36
C ARG A 188 7.91 30.81 20.67
N LEU A 189 8.45 29.81 21.37
CA LEU A 189 9.22 30.01 22.60
C LEU A 189 10.46 30.89 22.35
N ARG A 190 11.19 30.64 21.25
CA ARG A 190 12.34 31.47 20.84
C ARG A 190 11.93 32.93 20.65
N THR A 191 10.82 33.17 19.95
CA THR A 191 10.31 34.53 19.70
C THR A 191 9.92 35.21 21.00
N GLU A 192 9.24 34.52 21.92
CA GLU A 192 8.92 35.03 23.26
C GLU A 192 10.19 35.47 24.01
N ILE A 193 11.23 34.63 24.05
CA ILE A 193 12.51 34.97 24.73
C ILE A 193 13.16 36.21 24.11
N ILE A 194 13.19 36.30 22.78
CA ILE A 194 13.77 37.44 22.06
C ILE A 194 12.99 38.72 22.38
N GLU A 195 11.65 38.65 22.39
CA GLU A 195 10.81 39.81 22.70
C GLU A 195 11.04 40.28 24.14
N LEU A 196 11.07 39.36 25.10
CA LEU A 196 11.35 39.65 26.52
C LEU A 196 12.72 40.31 26.71
N ASN A 197 13.74 39.83 26.01
CA ASN A 197 15.10 40.36 26.09
C ASN A 197 15.24 41.71 25.35
N SER A 198 14.49 41.92 24.27
CA SER A 198 14.53 43.17 23.50
C SER A 198 14.04 44.40 24.29
N ASN A 199 13.19 44.18 25.30
CA ASN A 199 12.64 45.23 26.15
C ASN A 199 12.75 44.86 27.63
N ILE A 200 13.99 44.69 28.09
CA ILE A 200 14.30 44.20 29.44
C ILE A 200 13.69 45.07 30.54
N GLU A 201 13.68 46.40 30.37
CA GLU A 201 13.10 47.34 31.34
C GLU A 201 11.60 47.10 31.53
N LYS A 202 10.85 47.01 30.42
CA LYS A 202 9.41 46.71 30.46
C LYS A 202 9.15 45.33 31.06
N THR A 203 10.02 44.37 30.76
CA THR A 203 9.96 43.01 31.32
C THR A 203 10.12 43.04 32.84
N LEU A 204 11.12 43.74 33.36
CA LEU A 204 11.38 43.90 34.79
C LEU A 204 10.22 44.59 35.52
N ILE A 205 9.71 45.70 34.98
CA ILE A 205 8.56 46.41 35.58
C ILE A 205 7.36 45.47 35.70
N SER A 206 7.07 44.72 34.64
CA SER A 206 5.93 43.82 34.61
C SER A 206 6.13 42.60 35.51
N TYR A 207 7.37 42.11 35.68
CA TYR A 207 7.73 41.06 36.63
C TYR A 207 7.60 41.51 38.09
N LEU A 208 8.03 42.74 38.40
CA LEU A 208 7.88 43.35 39.74
C LEU A 208 6.42 43.61 40.08
N THR A 209 5.60 44.00 39.09
CA THR A 209 4.15 44.25 39.27
C THR A 209 3.29 43.00 39.13
N GLN A 210 3.90 41.82 38.99
CA GLN A 210 3.22 40.52 38.81
C GLN A 210 2.26 40.47 37.61
N LYS A 211 2.43 41.35 36.61
CA LYS A 211 1.61 41.37 35.39
C LYS A 211 1.93 40.26 34.39
N TYR A 212 3.01 39.52 34.61
CA TYR A 212 3.49 38.43 33.74
C TYR A 212 3.02 37.02 34.13
N LEU A 213 1.90 36.88 34.84
CA LEU A 213 1.32 35.59 35.26
C LEU A 213 1.16 34.55 34.13
N PHE A 214 1.24 34.95 32.85
CA PHE A 214 1.08 34.09 31.69
C PHE A 214 2.37 33.75 30.93
N SER A 215 3.54 34.30 31.27
CA SER A 215 4.80 33.88 30.60
C SER A 215 5.28 32.55 31.17
N ARG A 216 5.49 31.55 30.31
CA ARG A 216 6.00 30.24 30.74
C ARG A 216 7.42 30.33 31.29
N ILE A 217 8.20 31.30 30.83
CA ILE A 217 9.63 31.41 31.10
C ILE A 217 9.90 32.23 32.37
N LEU A 218 9.21 33.37 32.52
CA LEU A 218 9.41 34.25 33.67
C LEU A 218 8.94 33.64 35.00
N ASN A 219 8.06 32.63 34.95
CA ASN A 219 7.67 31.86 36.13
C ASN A 219 8.82 31.05 36.72
N GLU A 220 9.81 30.66 35.91
CA GLU A 220 11.00 29.94 36.36
C GLU A 220 12.11 30.88 36.87
N PHE A 221 12.00 32.19 36.60
CA PHE A 221 12.98 33.17 37.04
C PHE A 221 12.73 33.60 38.49
N SER A 222 13.74 33.41 39.35
CA SER A 222 13.73 33.84 40.75
C SER A 222 14.98 34.64 41.09
N CYS A 223 14.82 35.77 41.78
CA CYS A 223 15.89 36.72 42.07
C CYS A 223 15.69 37.33 43.46
N LYS A 224 16.75 37.43 44.26
CA LYS A 224 16.68 37.91 45.66
C LYS A 224 16.37 39.41 45.74
N GLU A 225 16.83 40.14 44.73
CA GLU A 225 16.71 41.59 44.60
C GLU A 225 15.25 42.02 44.42
N LYS A 226 14.35 41.10 44.05
CA LYS A 226 12.90 41.35 43.96
C LYS A 226 12.32 41.78 45.30
N GLU A 227 12.58 41.00 46.34
CA GLU A 227 12.07 41.30 47.68
C GLU A 227 12.71 42.57 48.24
N ALA A 228 14.01 42.76 47.98
CA ALA A 228 14.73 43.96 48.38
C ALA A 228 14.13 45.23 47.73
N ILE A 229 13.85 45.21 46.43
CA ILE A 229 13.23 46.35 45.73
C ILE A 229 11.83 46.64 46.27
N LEU A 230 11.00 45.61 46.49
CA LEU A 230 9.65 45.80 47.03
C LEU A 230 9.69 46.40 48.44
N SER A 231 10.62 45.95 49.29
CA SER A 231 10.84 46.50 50.62
C SER A 231 11.32 47.96 50.56
N ILE A 232 12.30 48.27 49.71
CA ILE A 232 12.81 49.64 49.51
C ILE A 232 11.70 50.58 49.03
N ARG A 233 10.86 50.14 48.08
CA ARG A 233 9.72 50.95 47.59
C ARG A 233 8.72 51.27 48.69
N SER A 234 8.40 50.31 49.54
CA SER A 234 7.53 50.52 50.70
C SER A 234 8.14 51.49 51.72
N GLN A 235 9.44 51.37 52.02
CA GLN A 235 10.16 52.30 52.90
C GLN A 235 10.18 53.73 52.33
N LYS A 236 10.45 53.88 51.03
CA LYS A 236 10.41 55.19 50.36
C LYS A 236 9.01 55.83 50.42
N GLU A 237 7.95 55.05 50.31
CA GLU A 237 6.57 55.54 50.43
C GLU A 237 6.28 56.08 51.84
N LEU A 238 6.76 55.36 52.88
CA LEU A 238 6.65 55.80 54.27
C LEU A 238 7.42 57.10 54.53
N ILE A 239 8.70 57.16 54.14
CA ILE A 239 9.55 58.35 54.31
C ILE A 239 8.97 59.55 53.55
N ASN A 240 8.49 59.35 52.32
CA ASN A 240 7.84 60.42 51.57
C ASN A 240 6.61 60.96 52.30
N THR A 241 5.80 60.08 52.90
CA THR A 241 4.62 60.49 53.67
C THR A 241 5.02 61.33 54.89
N GLU A 242 6.05 60.92 55.61
CA GLU A 242 6.60 61.64 56.77
C GLU A 242 7.20 63.01 56.40
N ILE A 243 7.95 63.08 55.29
CA ILE A 243 8.45 64.35 54.76
C ILE A 243 7.29 65.28 54.38
N GLN A 244 6.21 64.76 53.78
CA GLN A 244 5.03 65.56 53.44
C GLN A 244 4.33 66.09 54.69
N GLU A 245 4.25 65.32 55.77
CA GLU A 245 3.72 65.77 57.06
C GLU A 245 4.58 66.87 57.69
N CYS A 246 5.91 66.71 57.66
CA CYS A 246 6.85 67.73 58.11
C CYS A 246 6.72 69.03 57.30
N LYS A 247 6.59 68.93 55.96
CA LYS A 247 6.37 70.08 55.07
C LYS A 247 5.04 70.78 55.31
N LYS A 248 3.95 70.04 55.57
CA LYS A 248 2.66 70.63 55.96
C LYS A 248 2.76 71.39 57.27
N THR A 249 3.50 70.84 58.24
CA THR A 249 3.75 71.49 59.53
C THR A 249 4.57 72.76 59.35
N LEU A 250 5.62 72.71 58.53
CA LEU A 250 6.43 73.88 58.18
C LEU A 250 5.60 74.99 57.52
N GLN A 251 4.80 74.66 56.50
CA GLN A 251 3.90 75.61 55.84
C GLN A 251 2.90 76.26 56.80
N LYS A 252 2.40 75.50 57.78
CA LYS A 252 1.51 76.02 58.82
C LYS A 252 2.24 76.99 59.77
N ILE A 253 3.52 76.76 60.05
CA ILE A 253 4.33 77.67 60.89
C ILE A 253 4.69 78.94 60.11
N GLU A 254 5.05 78.81 58.84
CA GLU A 254 5.43 79.92 57.96
C GLU A 254 4.27 80.88 57.66
N SER A 255 3.03 80.38 57.63
CA SER A 255 1.83 81.21 57.41
C SER A 255 1.52 82.17 58.55
N PHE A 256 2.10 81.96 59.74
CA PHE A 256 1.96 82.89 60.84
C PHE A 256 2.80 84.16 60.62
N PRO A 257 2.25 85.35 60.91
CA PRO A 257 2.99 86.61 60.80
C PRO A 257 4.19 86.63 61.74
N GLY A 258 5.29 87.23 61.28
CA GLY A 258 6.45 87.52 62.15
C GLY A 258 6.11 88.58 63.18
N SER A 259 6.78 88.54 64.32
CA SER A 259 6.69 89.58 65.34
C SER A 259 7.51 90.81 64.92
N GLU A 260 6.88 91.98 64.89
CA GLU A 260 7.55 93.27 64.67
C GLU A 260 8.06 93.91 65.98
N VAL A 261 7.92 93.19 67.10
CA VAL A 261 8.23 93.68 68.45
C VAL A 261 9.75 93.69 68.67
N PRO A 262 10.35 94.85 69.05
CA PRO A 262 11.78 94.95 69.32
C PRO A 262 12.27 93.93 70.37
N GLY A 263 13.30 93.15 70.03
CA GLY A 263 13.86 92.08 70.87
C GLY A 263 13.16 90.71 70.73
N PHE A 264 12.08 90.62 69.95
CA PHE A 264 11.33 89.39 69.68
C PHE A 264 11.12 89.14 68.19
N GLU A 265 11.98 89.65 67.33
CA GLU A 265 11.85 89.62 65.86
C GLU A 265 11.85 88.19 65.28
N HIS A 266 12.34 87.21 66.05
CA HIS A 266 12.37 85.79 65.70
C HIS A 266 11.11 85.02 66.15
N TYR A 267 10.20 85.66 66.89
CA TYR A 267 8.95 85.05 67.33
C TYR A 267 7.88 85.15 66.24
N LYS A 268 6.92 84.22 66.28
CA LYS A 268 5.72 84.24 65.43
C LYS A 268 4.50 84.69 66.23
N ILE A 269 3.65 85.50 65.62
CA ILE A 269 2.36 85.90 66.18
C ILE A 269 1.35 84.80 65.87
N ILE A 270 0.75 84.22 66.91
CA ILE A 270 -0.18 83.09 66.77
C ILE A 270 -1.49 83.33 67.52
N PRO A 271 -2.62 82.79 67.04
CA PRO A 271 -3.83 82.74 67.85
C PRO A 271 -3.66 81.73 68.98
N HIS A 272 -4.25 82.03 70.16
CA HIS A 272 -4.21 81.14 71.34
C HIS A 272 -4.73 79.71 71.06
N THR A 273 -5.59 79.54 70.04
CA THR A 273 -6.13 78.23 69.62
C THR A 273 -5.14 77.37 68.82
N ALA A 274 -4.05 77.95 68.31
CA ALA A 274 -3.07 77.25 67.47
C ALA A 274 -1.91 76.62 68.26
N VAL A 275 -1.84 76.86 69.57
CA VAL A 275 -0.77 76.38 70.45
C VAL A 275 -1.35 75.61 71.64
N SER A 276 -0.73 74.47 71.95
CA SER A 276 -1.07 73.70 73.15
C SER A 276 -0.62 74.44 74.41
N SER A 277 -1.44 74.45 75.45
CA SER A 277 -1.10 75.04 76.75
C SER A 277 0.14 74.40 77.40
N SER A 278 0.57 73.22 76.95
CA SER A 278 1.85 72.61 77.32
C SER A 278 3.09 73.34 76.79
N SER A 279 2.93 74.26 75.84
CA SER A 279 4.03 75.05 75.24
C SER A 279 4.15 76.45 75.86
N PHE A 280 3.48 76.70 77.00
CA PHE A 280 3.42 78.02 77.65
C PHE A 280 4.78 78.67 77.89
N SER A 281 5.80 77.85 78.19
CA SER A 281 7.17 78.31 78.46
C SER A 281 7.87 78.96 77.25
N LYS A 282 7.39 78.69 76.03
CA LYS A 282 7.90 79.28 74.77
C LYS A 282 7.08 80.49 74.31
N CYS A 283 6.00 80.81 75.01
CA CYS A 283 5.06 81.87 74.67
C CYS A 283 5.29 83.12 75.53
N ARG A 284 4.96 84.29 74.97
CA ARG A 284 4.86 85.56 75.71
C ARG A 284 3.68 86.38 75.23
N LEU A 285 3.11 87.18 76.12
CA LEU A 285 2.12 88.20 75.77
C LEU A 285 2.80 89.56 75.63
N VAL A 286 2.54 90.25 74.54
CA VAL A 286 3.00 91.63 74.31
C VAL A 286 1.79 92.55 74.35
N GLU A 287 1.85 93.61 75.15
CA GLU A 287 0.74 94.57 75.24
C GLU A 287 0.64 95.39 73.94
N LYS A 288 -0.58 95.49 73.37
CA LYS A 288 -0.80 96.13 72.06
C LYS A 288 -0.38 97.60 72.02
N GLU A 289 -0.55 98.31 73.13
CA GLU A 289 -0.25 99.75 73.23
C GLU A 289 1.25 100.04 73.25
N THR A 290 2.07 99.09 73.69
CA THR A 290 3.53 99.25 73.83
C THR A 290 4.33 98.52 72.75
N LYS A 291 3.66 97.87 71.78
CA LYS A 291 4.29 97.01 70.77
C LYS A 291 5.34 97.72 69.90
N ASP A 292 5.15 99.02 69.64
CA ASP A 292 6.03 99.86 68.81
C ASP A 292 7.00 100.71 69.66
N SER A 293 7.02 100.52 70.98
CA SER A 293 7.93 101.18 71.93
C SER A 293 9.35 100.61 71.82
N LEU A 294 10.36 101.42 72.16
CA LEU A 294 11.74 100.96 72.36
C LEU A 294 11.86 99.87 73.45
N PHE A 295 10.91 99.86 74.39
CA PHE A 295 10.82 98.88 75.48
C PHE A 295 9.38 98.36 75.57
N PRO A 296 8.99 97.37 74.76
CA PRO A 296 7.64 96.81 74.76
C PRO A 296 7.38 96.04 76.07
N PHE A 297 6.18 96.17 76.62
CA PHE A 297 5.80 95.44 77.83
C PHE A 297 5.46 93.99 77.47
N THR A 298 6.22 93.05 78.02
CA THR A 298 6.04 91.60 77.77
C THR A 298 5.84 90.81 79.04
N LEU A 299 4.89 89.87 79.00
CA LEU A 299 4.56 88.97 80.11
C LEU A 299 4.91 87.53 79.72
N PRO A 300 5.81 86.85 80.47
CA PRO A 300 6.00 85.42 80.35
C PRO A 300 4.86 84.65 81.04
N PHE A 301 4.73 83.36 80.74
CA PHE A 301 3.86 82.45 81.47
C PHE A 301 4.69 81.56 82.40
N HIS A 302 4.20 81.30 83.60
CA HIS A 302 4.85 80.47 84.62
C HIS A 302 4.16 79.13 84.84
N SER A 303 2.94 78.96 84.34
CA SER A 303 2.20 77.69 84.40
C SER A 303 1.28 77.48 83.19
N LYS A 304 0.82 76.23 83.04
CA LYS A 304 -0.16 75.84 82.02
C LYS A 304 -1.52 76.52 82.28
N GLU A 305 -1.91 76.59 83.55
CA GLU A 305 -3.17 77.18 84.02
C GLU A 305 -3.20 78.69 83.73
N GLU A 306 -2.08 79.38 83.97
CA GLU A 306 -1.92 80.79 83.64
C GLU A 306 -2.06 81.02 82.14
N PHE A 307 -1.43 80.20 81.30
CA PHE A 307 -1.57 80.28 79.85
C PHE A 307 -3.04 80.15 79.41
N GLU A 308 -3.77 79.16 79.89
CA GLU A 308 -5.18 78.95 79.52
C GLU A 308 -6.08 80.13 79.94
N GLN A 309 -5.76 80.81 81.04
CA GLN A 309 -6.54 81.94 81.55
C GLN A 309 -6.30 83.24 80.79
N ILE A 310 -5.05 83.60 80.51
CA ILE A 310 -4.70 84.95 80.03
C ILE A 310 -4.29 85.00 78.54
N SER A 311 -4.03 83.87 77.87
CA SER A 311 -3.64 83.84 76.45
C SER A 311 -4.73 84.35 75.47
N SER A 312 -6.01 84.32 75.87
CA SER A 312 -7.14 84.81 75.06
C SER A 312 -7.42 86.31 75.22
N ASN A 313 -6.64 87.01 76.04
CA ASN A 313 -6.87 88.40 76.38
C ASN A 313 -6.69 89.33 75.15
N LYS A 314 -7.72 90.13 74.86
CA LYS A 314 -7.77 91.02 73.69
C LYS A 314 -6.76 92.17 73.73
N ASN A 315 -6.24 92.54 74.89
CA ASN A 315 -5.31 93.66 75.05
C ASN A 315 -3.86 93.28 74.69
N TYR A 316 -3.59 91.98 74.52
CA TYR A 316 -2.25 91.45 74.28
C TYR A 316 -2.17 90.72 72.93
N ILE A 317 -0.95 90.58 72.41
CA ILE A 317 -0.58 89.76 71.27
C ILE A 317 0.21 88.58 71.80
N LEU A 318 -0.18 87.37 71.41
CA LEU A 318 0.55 86.16 71.75
C LEU A 318 1.66 85.91 70.73
N ILE A 319 2.89 85.87 71.22
CA ILE A 319 4.07 85.52 70.45
C ILE A 319 4.66 84.20 70.96
N ILE A 320 5.20 83.38 70.07
CA ILE A 320 5.88 82.12 70.42
C ILE A 320 7.25 82.02 69.74
N ASP A 321 8.23 81.47 70.48
CA ASP A 321 9.51 81.05 69.90
C ASP A 321 9.36 79.64 69.30
N LEU A 322 9.52 79.57 67.98
CA LEU A 322 9.46 78.33 67.21
C LEU A 322 10.80 77.97 66.58
N ASN A 323 11.89 78.69 66.86
CA ASN A 323 13.17 78.46 66.19
C ASN A 323 13.69 77.03 66.41
N GLU A 324 13.68 76.55 67.65
CA GLU A 324 14.10 75.17 67.96
C GLU A 324 13.22 74.12 67.24
N VAL A 325 11.91 74.40 67.12
CA VAL A 325 10.97 73.50 66.42
C VAL A 325 11.23 73.51 64.91
N LEU A 326 11.49 74.69 64.34
CA LEU A 326 11.84 74.85 62.93
C LEU A 326 13.18 74.18 62.62
N GLU A 327 14.20 74.37 63.45
CA GLU A 327 15.50 73.69 63.32
C GLU A 327 15.34 72.17 63.37
N ASN A 328 14.55 71.64 64.32
CA ASN A 328 14.29 70.21 64.43
C ASN A 328 13.53 69.66 63.21
N ILE A 329 12.51 70.36 62.70
CA ILE A 329 11.79 69.98 61.48
C ILE A 329 12.73 69.98 60.27
N HIS A 330 13.56 71.02 60.10
CA HIS A 330 14.53 71.09 59.01
C HIS A 330 15.60 70.00 59.10
N GLN A 331 16.13 69.71 60.29
CA GLN A 331 17.05 68.60 60.52
C GLN A 331 16.42 67.25 60.18
N THR A 332 15.16 67.04 60.58
CA THR A 332 14.40 65.81 60.31
C THR A 332 14.19 65.65 58.80
N ILE A 333 13.68 66.68 58.12
CA ILE A 333 13.53 66.70 56.66
C ILE A 333 14.86 66.41 55.96
N ASN A 334 15.96 67.02 56.40
CA ASN A 334 17.28 66.80 55.81
C ASN A 334 17.77 65.36 56.00
N SER A 335 17.58 64.79 57.20
CA SER A 335 17.96 63.41 57.50
C SER A 335 17.14 62.40 56.68
N LEU A 336 15.81 62.56 56.63
CA LEU A 336 14.90 61.71 55.85
C LEU A 336 15.16 61.87 54.35
N SER A 337 15.47 63.07 53.87
CA SER A 337 15.83 63.30 52.47
C SER A 337 17.15 62.62 52.09
N LEU A 338 18.12 62.58 53.03
CA LEU A 338 19.37 61.86 52.83
C LEU A 338 19.13 60.33 52.79
N GLU A 339 18.31 59.80 53.69
CA GLU A 339 17.91 58.40 53.70
C GLU A 339 17.18 58.01 52.41
N LEU A 340 16.24 58.84 51.95
CA LEU A 340 15.54 58.65 50.68
C LEU A 340 16.51 58.54 49.50
N LYS A 341 17.54 59.41 49.46
CA LYS A 341 18.57 59.39 48.42
C LYS A 341 19.44 58.12 48.49
N GLN A 342 19.70 57.59 49.68
CA GLN A 342 20.41 56.32 49.86
C GLN A 342 19.56 55.14 49.37
N LEU A 343 18.27 55.13 49.72
CA LEU A 343 17.31 54.13 49.27
C LEU A 343 17.10 54.17 47.74
N GLU A 344 17.04 55.35 47.12
CA GLU A 344 17.00 55.50 45.66
C GLU A 344 18.25 54.90 44.99
N LYS A 345 19.43 55.17 45.56
CA LYS A 345 20.68 54.58 45.06
C LYS A 345 20.67 53.06 45.20
N ALA A 346 20.18 52.54 46.34
CA ALA A 346 20.07 51.11 46.58
C ALA A 346 19.05 50.44 45.63
N GLU A 347 17.90 51.07 45.39
CA GLU A 347 16.88 50.61 44.43
C GLU A 347 17.48 50.50 43.03
N ASN A 348 18.14 51.55 42.55
CA ASN A 348 18.76 51.58 41.23
C ASN A 348 19.85 50.51 41.07
N ASN A 349 20.66 50.27 42.11
CA ASN A 349 21.67 49.21 42.09
C ASN A 349 21.03 47.82 42.01
N ASN A 350 19.98 47.56 42.80
CA ASN A 350 19.26 46.30 42.76
C ASN A 350 18.54 46.09 41.42
N LEU A 351 17.95 47.13 40.84
CA LEU A 351 17.35 47.09 39.51
C LEU A 351 18.38 46.71 38.44
N ARG A 352 19.56 47.35 38.47
CA ARG A 352 20.64 47.06 37.52
C ARG A 352 21.18 45.64 37.67
N TYR A 353 21.28 45.14 38.90
CA TYR A 353 21.70 43.76 39.13
C TYR A 353 20.65 42.75 38.65
N MET A 354 19.37 43.02 38.91
CA MET A 354 18.28 42.20 38.42
C MET A 354 18.19 42.20 36.88
N GLU A 355 18.45 43.34 36.25
CA GLU A 355 18.52 43.46 34.79
C GLU A 355 19.59 42.51 34.23
N VAL A 356 20.81 42.56 34.77
CA VAL A 356 21.90 41.65 34.36
C VAL A 356 21.49 40.18 34.56
N GLN A 357 20.95 39.84 35.73
CA GLN A 357 20.52 38.45 35.98
C GLN A 357 19.41 37.98 35.05
N LEU A 358 18.44 38.84 34.76
CA LEU A 358 17.34 38.51 33.86
C LEU A 358 17.86 38.33 32.43
N THR A 359 18.74 39.22 31.96
CA THR A 359 19.38 39.09 30.64
C THR A 359 20.16 37.77 30.55
N ASP A 360 21.02 37.47 31.54
CA ASP A 360 21.80 36.23 31.57
C ASP A 360 20.90 34.99 31.56
N PHE A 361 19.81 35.01 32.35
CA PHE A 361 18.81 33.94 32.38
C PHE A 361 18.15 33.75 31.01
N LEU A 362 17.67 34.83 30.39
CA LEU A 362 17.03 34.78 29.07
C LEU A 362 18.00 34.31 27.99
N GLU A 363 19.27 34.71 28.05
CA GLU A 363 20.30 34.23 27.13
C GLU A 363 20.57 32.74 27.26
N VAL A 364 20.62 32.22 28.50
CA VAL A 364 20.78 30.79 28.77
C VAL A 364 19.57 30.00 28.24
N GLU A 365 18.36 30.47 28.50
CA GLU A 365 17.14 29.84 27.98
C GLU A 365 17.06 29.91 26.46
N LEU A 366 17.49 31.01 25.85
CA LEU A 366 17.59 31.14 24.40
C LEU A 366 18.56 30.11 23.82
N LYS A 367 19.76 29.97 24.41
CA LYS A 367 20.75 28.96 23.98
C LYS A 367 20.19 27.54 24.09
N LYS A 368 19.50 27.20 25.19
CA LYS A 368 18.82 25.91 25.34
C LYS A 368 17.77 25.70 24.26
N CYS A 369 16.90 26.70 24.02
CA CYS A 369 15.87 26.64 22.99
C CYS A 369 16.46 26.45 21.60
N LEU A 370 17.50 27.20 21.23
CA LEU A 370 18.20 27.09 19.95
C LEU A 370 18.86 25.71 19.77
N SER A 371 19.46 25.16 20.83
CA SER A 371 20.05 23.82 20.78
C SER A 371 18.99 22.74 20.50
N LYS A 372 17.83 22.81 21.17
CA LYS A 372 16.69 21.92 20.94
C LYS A 372 16.16 22.09 19.51
N LEU A 373 15.97 23.33 19.04
CA LEU A 373 15.53 23.61 17.67
C LEU A 373 16.47 23.00 16.63
N LYS A 374 17.78 23.15 16.81
CA LYS A 374 18.78 22.58 15.90
C LYS A 374 18.65 21.06 15.83
N ILE A 375 18.64 20.38 16.97
CA ILE A 375 18.50 18.92 17.05
C ILE A 375 17.21 18.45 16.35
N ARG A 376 16.08 19.12 16.60
CA ARG A 376 14.79 18.74 16.00
C ARG A 376 14.76 19.00 14.49
N LYS A 377 15.32 20.11 14.00
CA LYS A 377 15.45 20.40 12.56
C LYS A 377 16.38 19.41 11.85
N ASP A 378 17.49 19.06 12.48
CA ASP A 378 18.41 18.04 11.95
C ASP A 378 17.73 16.67 11.89
N LYS A 379 16.94 16.30 12.91
CA LYS A 379 16.13 15.08 12.90
C LYS A 379 15.07 15.09 11.80
N ILE A 380 14.37 16.20 11.57
CA ILE A 380 13.43 16.33 10.43
C ILE A 380 14.15 16.06 9.11
N LYS A 381 15.35 16.65 8.92
CA LYS A 381 16.14 16.44 7.71
C LYS A 381 16.51 14.96 7.53
N GLN A 382 16.92 14.29 8.60
CA GLN A 382 17.24 12.86 8.59
C GLN A 382 16.01 12.00 8.24
N VAL A 383 14.86 12.27 8.87
CA VAL A 383 13.60 11.55 8.60
C VAL A 383 13.19 11.70 7.14
N ASN A 384 13.24 12.91 6.59
CA ASN A 384 12.93 13.14 5.18
C ASN A 384 13.88 12.39 4.25
N GLN A 385 15.19 12.40 4.54
CA GLN A 385 16.17 11.62 3.77
C GLN A 385 15.89 10.12 3.82
N SER A 386 15.49 9.59 4.98
CA SER A 386 15.08 8.19 5.12
C SER A 386 13.83 7.87 4.31
N ILE A 387 12.82 8.74 4.34
CA ILE A 387 11.60 8.58 3.52
C ILE A 387 11.94 8.54 2.03
N ASP A 388 12.75 9.49 1.55
CA ASP A 388 13.16 9.56 0.14
C ASP A 388 13.93 8.29 -0.27
N SER A 389 14.84 7.81 0.59
CA SER A 389 15.59 6.57 0.36
C SER A 389 14.65 5.36 0.25
N LEU A 390 13.70 5.20 1.18
CA LEU A 390 12.74 4.10 1.17
C LEU A 390 11.80 4.18 -0.03
N GLN A 391 11.39 5.38 -0.46
CA GLN A 391 10.57 5.56 -1.66
C GLN A 391 11.31 5.13 -2.92
N ASN A 392 12.59 5.47 -3.04
CA ASN A 392 13.43 5.03 -4.15
C ASN A 392 13.63 3.51 -4.14
N GLU A 393 13.80 2.91 -2.97
CA GLU A 393 13.90 1.45 -2.82
C GLU A 393 12.61 0.73 -3.23
N ILE A 394 11.43 1.24 -2.83
CA ILE A 394 10.14 0.71 -3.30
C ILE A 394 10.02 0.82 -4.82
N LYS A 395 10.46 1.94 -5.40
CA LYS A 395 10.41 2.13 -6.85
C LYS A 395 11.28 1.09 -7.57
N TRP A 396 12.52 0.94 -7.14
CA TRP A 396 13.45 -0.05 -7.69
C TRP A 396 12.92 -1.49 -7.54
N GLN A 397 12.36 -1.82 -6.38
CA GLN A 397 11.78 -3.14 -6.13
C GLN A 397 10.59 -3.43 -7.06
N LYS A 398 9.75 -2.42 -7.32
CA LYS A 398 8.62 -2.56 -8.26
C LYS A 398 9.08 -2.78 -9.70
N GLU A 399 10.09 -2.03 -10.15
CA GLU A 399 10.67 -2.16 -11.49
C GLU A 399 11.26 -3.58 -11.66
N ASN A 400 12.06 -4.05 -10.70
CA ASN A 400 12.60 -5.42 -10.76
C ASN A 400 11.53 -6.50 -10.75
N GLU A 401 10.52 -6.38 -9.88
CA GLU A 401 9.43 -7.36 -9.84
C GLU A 401 8.61 -7.34 -11.15
N GLU A 402 8.54 -6.20 -11.85
CA GLU A 402 7.92 -6.10 -13.18
C GLU A 402 8.76 -6.78 -14.25
N ASP A 403 10.08 -6.53 -14.27
CA ASP A 403 11.02 -7.19 -15.19
C ASP A 403 11.03 -8.72 -15.00
N GLU A 404 11.06 -9.21 -13.75
CA GLU A 404 10.99 -10.64 -13.44
C GLU A 404 9.66 -11.27 -13.94
N ARG A 405 8.54 -10.55 -13.78
CA ARG A 405 7.23 -10.99 -14.26
C ARG A 405 7.18 -11.05 -15.80
N GLU A 406 7.71 -10.04 -16.48
CA GLU A 406 7.77 -10.04 -17.95
C GLU A 406 8.62 -11.20 -18.49
N LEU A 407 9.73 -11.50 -17.82
CA LEU A 407 10.57 -12.64 -18.15
C LEU A 407 9.83 -13.97 -17.96
N GLU A 408 9.14 -14.15 -16.83
CA GLU A 408 8.39 -15.38 -16.54
C GLU A 408 7.23 -15.59 -17.53
N ILE A 409 6.49 -14.52 -17.87
CA ILE A 409 5.44 -14.57 -18.90
C ILE A 409 6.04 -15.00 -20.24
N THR A 410 7.15 -14.38 -20.65
CA THR A 410 7.82 -14.71 -21.91
C THR A 410 8.23 -16.19 -21.96
N GLN A 411 8.85 -16.70 -20.90
CA GLN A 411 9.24 -18.10 -20.79
C GLN A 411 8.03 -19.05 -20.85
N GLN A 412 6.91 -18.68 -20.20
CA GLN A 412 5.68 -19.47 -20.27
C GLN A 412 5.07 -19.47 -21.68
N GLU A 413 5.13 -18.35 -22.41
CA GLU A 413 4.66 -18.29 -23.79
C GLU A 413 5.50 -19.14 -24.74
N GLU A 414 6.83 -19.13 -24.58
CA GLU A 414 7.75 -20.00 -25.33
C GLU A 414 7.45 -21.48 -25.06
N MET A 415 7.31 -21.86 -23.79
CA MET A 415 6.95 -23.22 -23.39
C MET A 415 5.60 -23.66 -23.95
N HIS A 416 4.58 -22.78 -23.90
CA HIS A 416 3.28 -23.04 -24.48
C HIS A 416 3.35 -23.26 -26.00
N GLU A 417 4.14 -22.46 -26.72
CA GLU A 417 4.30 -22.64 -28.17
C GLU A 417 5.05 -23.94 -28.51
N LEU A 418 6.03 -24.35 -27.70
CA LEU A 418 6.70 -25.64 -27.83
C LEU A 418 5.72 -26.81 -27.62
N GLU A 419 4.93 -26.80 -26.55
CA GLU A 419 3.92 -27.84 -26.27
C GLU A 419 2.84 -27.91 -27.35
N LYS A 420 2.38 -26.76 -27.84
CA LYS A 420 1.46 -26.68 -28.97
C LYS A 420 2.03 -27.34 -30.21
N ASN A 421 3.30 -27.08 -30.54
CA ASN A 421 3.99 -27.71 -31.66
C ASN A 421 4.15 -29.24 -31.45
N GLU A 422 4.45 -29.69 -30.23
CA GLU A 422 4.48 -31.12 -29.91
C GLU A 422 3.10 -31.78 -30.11
N ILE A 423 2.02 -31.15 -29.62
CA ILE A 423 0.65 -31.66 -29.78
C ILE A 423 0.30 -31.78 -31.27
N MET A 424 0.60 -30.74 -32.05
CA MET A 424 0.32 -30.69 -33.49
C MET A 424 1.05 -31.78 -34.26
N THR A 425 2.28 -32.11 -33.87
CA THR A 425 3.11 -33.12 -34.53
C THR A 425 2.76 -34.54 -34.07
N ARG A 426 2.70 -34.77 -32.76
CA ARG A 426 2.48 -36.08 -32.13
C ARG A 426 1.11 -36.67 -32.43
N PHE A 427 0.06 -35.84 -32.41
CA PHE A 427 -1.33 -36.30 -32.57
C PHE A 427 -1.88 -36.05 -33.97
N LYS A 428 -1.04 -35.66 -34.93
CA LYS A 428 -1.45 -35.41 -36.33
C LYS A 428 -2.18 -36.62 -36.91
N GLY A 429 -3.40 -36.40 -37.39
CA GLY A 429 -4.23 -37.44 -38.02
C GLY A 429 -4.87 -38.44 -37.04
N GLN A 430 -4.72 -38.23 -35.73
CA GLN A 430 -5.36 -39.03 -34.69
C GLN A 430 -6.66 -38.40 -34.22
N PHE A 431 -7.68 -39.23 -33.99
CA PHE A 431 -9.01 -38.81 -33.57
C PHE A 431 -9.48 -39.70 -32.44
N TYR A 432 -10.16 -39.11 -31.47
CA TYR A 432 -11.04 -39.87 -30.61
C TYR A 432 -12.29 -40.26 -31.39
N TYR A 433 -12.86 -41.42 -31.10
CA TYR A 433 -14.11 -41.83 -31.71
C TYR A 433 -15.06 -42.49 -30.73
N GLN A 434 -16.34 -42.42 -31.07
CA GLN A 434 -17.41 -43.10 -30.39
C GLN A 434 -18.26 -43.82 -31.44
N TRP A 435 -18.36 -45.15 -31.32
CA TRP A 435 -19.17 -45.97 -32.19
C TRP A 435 -20.39 -46.48 -31.43
N LYS A 436 -21.52 -45.80 -31.63
CA LYS A 436 -22.80 -46.17 -31.05
C LYS A 436 -23.27 -47.51 -31.64
N HIS A 437 -23.68 -48.44 -30.77
CA HIS A 437 -24.01 -49.82 -31.17
C HIS A 437 -22.87 -50.54 -31.92
N ARG A 438 -21.61 -50.31 -31.48
CA ARG A 438 -20.45 -51.06 -31.99
C ARG A 438 -20.72 -52.56 -31.92
N ARG A 439 -20.51 -53.25 -33.03
CA ARG A 439 -20.65 -54.70 -33.09
C ARG A 439 -19.53 -55.34 -32.29
N GLN A 440 -19.90 -56.04 -31.23
CA GLN A 440 -18.97 -56.67 -30.29
C GLN A 440 -18.16 -57.81 -30.91
N SER A 441 -18.59 -58.39 -32.04
CA SER A 441 -17.81 -59.43 -32.72
C SER A 441 -16.40 -58.97 -33.10
N TRP A 442 -16.23 -57.69 -33.46
CA TRP A 442 -14.92 -57.11 -33.75
C TRP A 442 -14.01 -56.94 -32.54
N ASN A 443 -14.50 -57.11 -31.31
CA ASN A 443 -13.65 -57.09 -30.12
C ASN A 443 -12.75 -58.34 -30.02
N TYR A 444 -13.08 -59.40 -30.78
CA TYR A 444 -12.33 -60.65 -30.83
C TYR A 444 -11.26 -60.65 -31.94
N ALA A 445 -11.23 -59.62 -32.77
CA ALA A 445 -10.18 -59.46 -33.79
C ALA A 445 -8.87 -59.06 -33.11
N LYS A 446 -7.80 -59.81 -33.38
CA LYS A 446 -6.42 -59.48 -33.01
C LYS A 446 -5.73 -58.71 -34.13
N ALA A 447 -6.19 -58.87 -35.36
CA ALA A 447 -5.66 -58.17 -36.53
C ALA A 447 -6.05 -56.68 -36.56
N ARG A 448 -5.29 -55.89 -37.33
CA ARG A 448 -5.59 -54.46 -37.52
C ARG A 448 -6.89 -54.30 -38.30
N ILE A 449 -7.78 -53.45 -37.78
CA ILE A 449 -9.07 -53.13 -38.39
C ILE A 449 -9.02 -51.75 -39.03
N PHE A 450 -9.38 -51.70 -40.31
CA PHE A 450 -9.63 -50.48 -41.06
C PHE A 450 -11.10 -50.38 -41.42
N VAL A 451 -11.61 -49.16 -41.47
CA VAL A 451 -13.03 -48.86 -41.71
C VAL A 451 -13.12 -47.84 -42.84
N ASP A 452 -13.85 -48.17 -43.90
CA ASP A 452 -14.03 -47.33 -45.09
C ASP A 452 -15.29 -46.48 -44.99
N PHE A 453 -15.11 -45.17 -44.79
CA PHE A 453 -16.17 -44.17 -44.77
C PHE A 453 -16.41 -43.51 -46.13
N LYS A 454 -15.90 -44.09 -47.24
CA LYS A 454 -15.91 -43.58 -48.62
C LYS A 454 -15.07 -42.31 -48.83
N SER A 455 -15.14 -41.35 -47.91
CA SER A 455 -14.36 -40.11 -47.91
C SER A 455 -12.93 -40.33 -47.41
N HIS A 456 -12.74 -41.26 -46.49
CA HIS A 456 -11.46 -41.59 -45.86
C HIS A 456 -11.50 -43.01 -45.29
N ILE A 457 -10.31 -43.53 -45.02
CA ILE A 457 -10.13 -44.77 -44.26
C ILE A 457 -9.76 -44.44 -42.83
N SER A 458 -10.36 -45.13 -41.86
CA SER A 458 -9.98 -45.00 -40.45
C SER A 458 -9.44 -46.33 -39.95
N GLU A 459 -8.23 -46.32 -39.43
CA GLU A 459 -7.67 -47.42 -38.66
C GLU A 459 -8.10 -47.30 -37.21
N LEU A 460 -8.65 -48.38 -36.64
CA LEU A 460 -8.96 -48.43 -35.21
C LEU A 460 -7.67 -48.79 -34.46
N VAL A 461 -7.11 -47.82 -33.72
CA VAL A 461 -5.82 -47.96 -33.01
C VAL A 461 -6.04 -48.45 -31.59
N SER A 462 -7.13 -48.03 -30.95
CA SER A 462 -7.59 -48.51 -29.66
C SER A 462 -9.12 -48.49 -29.60
N ASP A 463 -9.71 -48.85 -28.47
CA ASP A 463 -11.16 -48.78 -28.27
C ASP A 463 -11.75 -47.35 -28.35
N THR A 464 -10.90 -46.32 -28.21
CA THR A 464 -11.33 -44.92 -28.18
C THR A 464 -10.62 -44.05 -29.21
N THR A 465 -9.57 -44.54 -29.87
CA THR A 465 -8.78 -43.77 -30.83
C THR A 465 -8.69 -44.42 -32.20
N LEU A 466 -8.74 -43.58 -33.23
CA LEU A 466 -8.53 -43.95 -34.62
C LEU A 466 -7.51 -43.06 -35.29
N ARG A 467 -6.94 -43.56 -36.38
CA ARG A 467 -6.08 -42.81 -37.29
C ARG A 467 -6.74 -42.71 -38.66
N LYS A 468 -6.85 -41.50 -39.19
CA LYS A 468 -7.38 -41.28 -40.54
C LYS A 468 -6.28 -41.39 -41.59
N LEU A 469 -6.61 -42.04 -42.70
CA LEU A 469 -5.77 -42.25 -43.86
C LEU A 469 -6.57 -41.86 -45.10
N SER A 470 -5.90 -41.26 -46.08
CA SER A 470 -6.49 -41.13 -47.42
C SER A 470 -6.58 -42.51 -48.08
N LYS A 471 -7.45 -42.65 -49.08
CA LYS A 471 -7.54 -43.89 -49.86
C LYS A 471 -6.18 -44.27 -50.48
N THR A 472 -5.46 -43.27 -51.00
CA THR A 472 -4.13 -43.45 -51.61
C THR A 472 -3.10 -43.94 -50.60
N ASP A 473 -3.09 -43.36 -49.39
CA ASP A 473 -2.14 -43.75 -48.34
C ASP A 473 -2.42 -45.17 -47.85
N PHE A 474 -3.68 -45.55 -47.71
CA PHE A 474 -4.06 -46.91 -47.34
C PHE A 474 -3.63 -47.92 -48.41
N VAL A 475 -3.90 -47.67 -49.69
CA VAL A 475 -3.45 -48.55 -50.79
C VAL A 475 -1.92 -48.65 -50.81
N HIS A 476 -1.21 -47.53 -50.61
CA HIS A 476 0.24 -47.51 -50.52
C HIS A 476 0.78 -48.31 -49.32
N LEU A 477 0.12 -48.20 -48.16
CA LEU A 477 0.43 -48.98 -46.95
C LEU A 477 0.31 -50.49 -47.23
N ILE A 478 -0.76 -50.92 -47.91
CA ILE A 478 -0.98 -52.33 -48.22
C ILE A 478 0.05 -52.83 -49.24
N LYS A 479 0.34 -52.04 -50.28
CA LYS A 479 1.33 -52.41 -51.31
C LYS A 479 2.75 -52.54 -50.75
N ASN A 480 3.10 -51.75 -49.73
CA ASN A 480 4.42 -51.71 -49.11
C ASN A 480 4.41 -52.28 -47.68
N TRP A 481 3.51 -53.21 -47.39
CA TRP A 481 3.39 -53.80 -46.05
C TRP A 481 4.71 -54.47 -45.65
N LYS A 482 5.22 -54.08 -44.47
CA LYS A 482 6.47 -54.58 -43.90
C LYS A 482 6.19 -55.60 -42.81
#